data_AF-A0A7S0ZZW6-F1
#
_entry.id   AF-A0A7S0ZZW6-F1
#
_cell.length_a   1.000
_cell.length_b   1.000
_cell.length_c   1.000
_cell.angle_alpha   90.00
_cell.angle_beta   90.00
_cell.angle_gamma   90.00
#
_symmetry.space_group_name_H-M   'P 1'
#
loop_
_entity.id
_entity.type
_entity.pdbx_description
1 polymer ?
#
loop_
_entity_poly.entity_id
_entity_poly.type
_entity_poly.pdbx_seq_one_letter_code
_entity_poly.pdbx_strand_id
1 'polypeptide(L)'
;CDRAYPLPDTGQIKLYKELKCPLDQFELLLVANKVGKTYPLCPMCYNEPPFGGNKTSCWDCEHPTCKHGKRAVGVLSCPDEHCRGTICLDVNSAPKWQMDCNMCNFQIKLFQDQAHKIVVKQDECEECGSRLLEVTFNQKKSPLKDGSLERTACVVCDDAFNELVLAGHGQNFRKGKGKGKGKKGKGKGKGKAKKNVDPR
;
A
#
# COMPACT_ATOMS: atom_id res chain seq x y z
N CYS A 1 -10.92 1.91 35.91
CA CYS A 1 -9.90 0.84 35.76
C CYS A 1 -9.33 1.08 34.38
N ASP A 2 -8.18 1.72 34.33
CA ASP A 2 -7.73 2.40 33.11
C ASP A 2 -6.65 1.53 32.49
N ARG A 3 -7.10 0.61 31.64
CA ARG A 3 -6.20 -0.33 30.97
C ARG A 3 -5.45 0.40 29.85
N ALA A 4 -4.14 0.53 30.02
CA ALA A 4 -3.25 1.05 28.98
C ALA A 4 -2.85 -0.06 28.01
N TYR A 5 -2.91 0.23 26.71
CA TYR A 5 -2.48 -0.68 25.66
C TYR A 5 -1.18 -0.16 25.04
N PRO A 6 -0.07 -0.89 25.17
CA PRO A 6 1.14 -0.59 24.41
C PRO A 6 0.84 -0.50 22.92
N LEU A 7 1.46 0.46 22.24
CA LEU A 7 1.37 0.65 20.80
C LEU A 7 2.77 0.59 20.19
N PRO A 8 2.90 0.31 18.88
CA PRO A 8 4.21 0.30 18.24
C PRO A 8 4.91 1.64 18.42
N ASP A 9 6.19 1.62 18.79
CA ASP A 9 7.06 2.81 18.85
C ASP A 9 7.41 3.30 17.43
N THR A 10 6.38 3.82 16.76
CA THR A 10 6.39 4.17 15.35
C THR A 10 5.76 5.55 15.16
N GLY A 11 6.31 6.30 14.21
CA GLY A 11 6.02 7.71 13.87
C GLY A 11 4.80 8.36 14.54
N GLN A 12 3.70 8.54 13.81
CA GLN A 12 2.49 9.21 14.31
C GLN A 12 1.34 8.24 14.48
N ILE A 13 0.57 8.39 15.54
CA ILE A 13 -0.62 7.60 15.83
C ILE A 13 -1.80 8.56 16.00
N LYS A 14 -2.92 8.28 15.33
CA LYS A 14 -4.16 9.08 15.41
C LYS A 14 -5.38 8.18 15.44
N LEU A 15 -6.50 8.67 15.98
CA LEU A 15 -7.80 7.98 15.88
C LEU A 15 -8.22 7.83 14.41
N TYR A 16 -8.69 6.65 14.02
CA TYR A 16 -9.01 6.34 12.64
C TYR A 16 -10.51 6.37 12.36
N LYS A 17 -11.02 7.58 12.08
CA LYS A 17 -12.39 7.83 11.60
C LYS A 17 -13.48 7.20 12.51
N GLU A 18 -13.20 7.07 13.81
CA GLU A 18 -14.08 6.40 14.79
C GLU A 18 -14.51 4.97 14.37
N LEU A 19 -13.75 4.35 13.45
CA LEU A 19 -14.01 3.00 13.00
C LEU A 19 -13.67 2.02 14.11
N LYS A 20 -14.45 0.95 14.21
CA LYS A 20 -14.26 -0.10 15.20
C LYS A 20 -13.85 -1.41 14.55
N CYS A 21 -12.99 -2.15 15.24
CA CYS A 21 -12.63 -3.49 14.85
C CYS A 21 -13.89 -4.38 14.94
N PRO A 22 -14.22 -5.17 13.90
CA PRO A 22 -15.43 -5.97 13.91
C PRO A 22 -15.38 -7.15 14.89
N LEU A 23 -14.18 -7.51 15.37
CA LEU A 23 -14.00 -8.62 16.30
C LEU A 23 -14.29 -8.22 17.76
N ASP A 24 -13.75 -7.08 18.19
CA ASP A 24 -13.68 -6.69 19.60
C ASP A 24 -14.33 -5.31 19.88
N GLN A 25 -14.81 -4.62 18.83
CA GLN A 25 -15.39 -3.28 18.87
C GLN A 25 -14.44 -2.17 19.36
N PHE A 26 -13.14 -2.44 19.44
CA PHE A 26 -12.15 -1.42 19.81
C PHE A 26 -11.99 -0.39 18.69
N GLU A 27 -11.83 0.86 19.06
CA GLU A 27 -11.55 1.94 18.11
C GLU A 27 -10.21 1.70 17.42
N LEU A 28 -10.23 1.84 16.10
CA LEU A 28 -9.05 1.68 15.26
C LEU A 28 -8.20 2.95 15.30
N LEU A 29 -6.90 2.74 15.21
CA LEU A 29 -5.90 3.79 15.09
C LEU A 29 -5.32 3.76 13.67
N LEU A 30 -4.86 4.92 13.20
CA LEU A 30 -4.09 5.06 11.97
C LEU A 30 -2.66 5.36 12.37
N VAL A 31 -1.75 4.45 12.03
CA VAL A 31 -0.34 4.53 12.36
C VAL A 31 0.44 4.91 11.12
N ALA A 32 1.30 5.92 11.23
CA ALA A 32 2.26 6.32 10.21
C ALA A 32 3.67 5.96 10.67
N ASN A 33 4.37 5.11 9.92
CA ASN A 33 5.73 4.75 10.26
C ASN A 33 6.75 5.80 9.75
N LYS A 34 8.03 5.63 10.13
CA LYS A 34 9.11 6.58 9.80
C LYS A 34 9.41 6.68 8.29
N VAL A 35 8.96 5.74 7.47
CA VAL A 35 9.14 5.75 6.00
C VAL A 35 7.91 6.29 5.25
N GLY A 36 6.88 6.76 5.97
CA GLY A 36 5.70 7.40 5.39
C GLY A 36 4.57 6.44 5.02
N LYS A 37 4.69 5.15 5.32
CA LYS A 37 3.61 4.17 5.16
C LYS A 37 2.58 4.37 6.27
N THR A 38 1.31 4.39 5.88
CA THR A 38 0.16 4.43 6.80
C THR A 38 -0.59 3.12 6.82
N TYR A 39 -1.03 2.69 8.00
CA TYR A 39 -1.85 1.49 8.12
C TYR A 39 -2.78 1.56 9.34
N PRO A 40 -3.99 0.98 9.24
CA PRO A 40 -4.88 0.83 10.38
C PRO A 40 -4.34 -0.20 11.39
N LEU A 41 -4.58 0.04 12.68
CA LEU A 41 -4.19 -0.83 13.79
C LEU A 41 -5.35 -0.94 14.78
N CYS A 42 -5.67 -2.15 15.22
CA CYS A 42 -6.53 -2.38 16.38
C CYS A 42 -5.65 -2.58 17.62
N PRO A 43 -5.78 -1.75 18.67
CA PRO A 43 -4.98 -1.90 19.90
C PRO A 43 -5.14 -3.27 20.57
N MET A 44 -6.36 -3.83 20.57
CA MET A 44 -6.61 -5.16 21.14
C MET A 44 -5.92 -6.24 20.33
N CYS A 45 -6.16 -6.32 19.02
CA CYS A 45 -5.53 -7.35 18.18
C CYS A 45 -4.00 -7.23 18.12
N TYR A 46 -3.43 -6.04 18.36
CA TYR A 46 -1.99 -5.82 18.44
C TYR A 46 -1.39 -6.43 19.71
N ASN A 47 -2.05 -6.21 20.86
CA ASN A 47 -1.56 -6.67 22.17
C ASN A 47 -1.96 -8.11 22.49
N GLU A 48 -3.12 -8.55 22.01
CA GLU A 48 -3.71 -9.87 22.25
C GLU A 48 -4.22 -10.45 20.91
N PRO A 49 -3.31 -10.97 20.05
CA PRO A 49 -3.68 -11.50 18.74
C PRO A 49 -4.65 -12.70 18.84
N PRO A 50 -5.88 -12.60 18.32
CA PRO A 50 -6.94 -13.60 18.50
C PRO A 50 -6.72 -14.89 17.71
N PHE A 51 -5.89 -14.85 16.67
CA PHE A 51 -5.63 -15.97 15.75
C PHE A 51 -4.16 -16.44 15.82
N GLY A 52 -3.44 -16.06 16.89
CA GLY A 52 -2.01 -16.30 17.01
C GLY A 52 -1.15 -15.43 16.08
N GLY A 53 0.16 -15.59 16.19
CA GLY A 53 1.17 -14.83 15.45
C GLY A 53 1.34 -13.38 15.92
N ASN A 54 2.39 -12.73 15.41
CA ASN A 54 2.65 -11.32 15.71
C ASN A 54 1.89 -10.45 14.71
N LYS A 55 0.91 -9.67 15.18
CA LYS A 55 0.19 -8.70 14.35
C LYS A 55 0.86 -7.36 14.42
N THR A 56 1.15 -6.79 13.26
CA THR A 56 1.77 -5.46 13.14
C THR A 56 0.78 -4.41 12.66
N SER A 57 -0.31 -4.85 12.02
CA SER A 57 -1.36 -3.98 11.49
C SER A 57 -2.69 -4.73 11.34
N CYS A 58 -3.78 -4.00 11.08
CA CYS A 58 -5.04 -4.61 10.67
C CYS A 58 -4.94 -5.32 9.31
N TRP A 59 -3.91 -5.09 8.50
CA TRP A 59 -3.68 -5.90 7.29
C TRP A 59 -3.33 -7.34 7.63
N ASP A 60 -2.84 -7.63 8.84
CA ASP A 60 -2.63 -8.99 9.34
C ASP A 60 -3.91 -9.58 9.97
N CYS A 61 -5.06 -8.89 9.84
CA CYS A 61 -6.32 -9.37 10.38
C CYS A 61 -6.91 -10.48 9.49
N GLU A 62 -7.25 -11.60 10.13
CA GLU A 62 -7.86 -12.78 9.51
C GLU A 62 -9.37 -12.85 9.77
N HIS A 63 -9.92 -11.89 10.52
CA HIS A 63 -11.36 -11.82 10.74
C HIS A 63 -12.07 -11.60 9.39
N PRO A 64 -13.03 -12.45 8.99
CA PRO A 64 -13.57 -12.46 7.62
C PRO A 64 -14.29 -11.17 7.23
N THR A 65 -14.79 -10.40 8.20
CA THR A 65 -15.49 -9.14 7.97
C THR A 65 -14.61 -7.89 8.19
N CYS A 66 -13.32 -8.06 8.51
CA CYS A 66 -12.43 -6.92 8.66
C CYS A 66 -12.18 -6.25 7.29
N LYS A 67 -12.71 -5.05 7.11
CA LYS A 67 -12.51 -4.22 5.89
C LYS A 67 -11.05 -3.82 5.64
N HIS A 68 -10.21 -4.00 6.65
CA HIS A 68 -8.77 -3.74 6.58
C HIS A 68 -7.94 -5.04 6.60
N GLY A 69 -8.58 -6.20 6.76
CA GLY A 69 -7.86 -7.48 6.78
C GLY A 69 -7.24 -7.81 5.44
N LYS A 70 -6.23 -8.67 5.44
CA LYS A 70 -5.57 -9.20 4.22
C LYS A 70 -6.59 -9.71 3.20
N ARG A 71 -7.67 -10.36 3.68
CA ARG A 71 -8.75 -10.85 2.82
C ARG A 71 -9.47 -9.74 2.05
N ALA A 72 -9.59 -8.54 2.60
CA ALA A 72 -10.29 -7.42 1.97
C ALA A 72 -9.36 -6.56 1.09
N VAL A 73 -8.08 -6.40 1.47
CA VAL A 73 -7.18 -5.43 0.82
C VAL A 73 -5.85 -6.00 0.32
N GLY A 74 -5.53 -7.26 0.62
CA GLY A 74 -4.33 -7.93 0.11
C GLY A 74 -4.49 -8.26 -1.37
N VAL A 75 -3.46 -8.00 -2.16
CA VAL A 75 -3.50 -8.08 -3.62
C VAL A 75 -2.54 -9.12 -4.18
N LEU A 76 -1.24 -9.04 -3.83
CA LEU A 76 -0.21 -9.94 -4.33
C LEU A 76 0.88 -10.20 -3.28
N SER A 77 1.66 -11.26 -3.48
CA SER A 77 2.86 -11.51 -2.69
C SER A 77 3.88 -10.38 -2.86
N CYS A 78 4.69 -10.11 -1.83
CA CYS A 78 5.75 -9.12 -1.90
C CYS A 78 6.80 -9.53 -2.96
N PRO A 79 7.14 -8.65 -3.93
CA PRO A 79 8.18 -8.96 -4.92
C PRO A 79 9.61 -8.98 -4.38
N ASP A 80 9.85 -8.49 -3.17
CA ASP A 80 11.17 -8.59 -2.53
C ASP A 80 11.46 -10.05 -2.12
N GLU A 81 12.52 -10.64 -2.68
CA GLU A 81 12.97 -12.02 -2.44
C GLU A 81 13.23 -12.34 -0.95
N HIS A 82 13.51 -11.33 -0.12
CA HIS A 82 13.76 -11.47 1.32
C HIS A 82 12.50 -11.23 2.16
N CYS A 83 11.33 -11.10 1.53
CA CYS A 83 10.08 -10.77 2.19
C CYS A 83 8.98 -11.78 1.84
N ARG A 84 8.32 -12.32 2.88
CA ARG A 84 7.16 -13.21 2.74
C ARG A 84 5.83 -12.49 2.97
N GLY A 85 5.86 -11.16 2.89
CA GLY A 85 4.70 -10.32 3.11
C GLY A 85 3.75 -10.32 1.91
N THR A 86 2.64 -9.62 2.08
CA THR A 86 1.65 -9.36 1.04
C THR A 86 1.53 -7.87 0.84
N ILE A 87 1.47 -7.47 -0.43
CA ILE A 87 1.18 -6.11 -0.85
C ILE A 87 -0.32 -5.87 -0.64
N CYS A 88 -0.64 -4.90 0.22
CA CYS A 88 -2.00 -4.55 0.59
C CYS A 88 -2.32 -3.12 0.12
N LEU A 89 -3.53 -2.91 -0.39
CA LEU A 89 -4.02 -1.58 -0.77
C LEU A 89 -4.15 -0.69 0.47
N ASP A 90 -3.48 0.46 0.47
CA ASP A 90 -3.74 1.50 1.45
C ASP A 90 -5.00 2.27 1.05
N VAL A 91 -6.14 1.86 1.61
CA VAL A 91 -7.45 2.49 1.37
C VAL A 91 -7.53 3.96 1.80
N ASN A 92 -6.51 4.50 2.47
CA ASN A 92 -6.44 5.90 2.89
C ASN A 92 -5.50 6.74 2.02
N SER A 93 -4.85 6.13 1.04
CA SER A 93 -3.85 6.80 0.22
C SER A 93 -4.43 7.71 -0.86
N ALA A 94 -5.76 7.66 -1.08
CA ALA A 94 -6.44 8.56 -2.00
C ALA A 94 -6.08 10.04 -1.72
N PRO A 95 -5.85 10.87 -2.76
CA PRO A 95 -5.90 10.54 -4.19
C PRO A 95 -4.58 9.97 -4.75
N LYS A 96 -3.52 9.89 -3.93
CA LYS A 96 -2.19 9.39 -4.30
C LYS A 96 -2.08 7.90 -3.97
N TRP A 97 -2.89 7.11 -4.67
CA TRP A 97 -3.07 5.71 -4.37
C TRP A 97 -1.75 4.95 -4.28
N GLN A 98 -1.64 4.11 -3.26
CA GLN A 98 -0.51 3.23 -3.07
C GLN A 98 -0.94 1.90 -2.45
N MET A 99 -0.09 0.89 -2.64
CA MET A 99 -0.12 -0.36 -1.91
C MET A 99 1.21 -0.51 -1.19
N ASP A 100 1.21 -1.15 -0.03
CA ASP A 100 2.40 -1.36 0.76
C ASP A 100 2.47 -2.80 1.23
N CYS A 101 3.69 -3.35 1.31
CA CYS A 101 3.91 -4.64 1.95
C CYS A 101 3.55 -4.57 3.43
N ASN A 102 2.82 -5.54 3.97
CA ASN A 102 2.53 -5.62 5.40
C ASN A 102 3.76 -5.94 6.27
N MET A 103 4.86 -6.46 5.72
CA MET A 103 6.05 -6.87 6.48
C MET A 103 7.29 -5.98 6.29
N CYS A 104 7.60 -5.58 5.05
CA CYS A 104 8.78 -4.76 4.75
C CYS A 104 8.39 -3.34 4.28
N ASN A 105 9.38 -2.58 3.78
CA ASN A 105 9.18 -1.21 3.30
C ASN A 105 8.94 -1.12 1.78
N PHE A 106 8.55 -2.22 1.13
CA PHE A 106 8.19 -2.23 -0.29
C PHE A 106 6.84 -1.56 -0.49
N GLN A 107 6.75 -0.69 -1.49
CA GLN A 107 5.55 0.08 -1.84
C GLN A 107 5.35 0.06 -3.36
N ILE A 108 4.11 0.21 -3.78
CA ILE A 108 3.70 0.34 -5.17
C ILE A 108 2.78 1.56 -5.26
N LYS A 109 3.19 2.58 -5.99
CA LYS A 109 2.32 3.73 -6.31
C LYS A 109 1.44 3.36 -7.48
N LEU A 110 0.15 3.66 -7.37
CA LEU A 110 -0.87 3.27 -8.32
C LEU A 110 -1.45 4.48 -9.04
N PHE A 111 -1.57 4.40 -10.37
CA PHE A 111 -2.38 5.29 -11.22
C PHE A 111 -2.18 6.80 -11.00
N GLN A 112 -1.05 7.18 -10.39
CA GLN A 112 -0.68 8.55 -10.08
C GLN A 112 -1.82 9.34 -9.38
N ASP A 113 -2.48 10.25 -10.09
CA ASP A 113 -3.64 11.03 -9.67
C ASP A 113 -4.83 10.87 -10.65
N GLN A 114 -4.81 9.80 -11.45
CA GLN A 114 -5.78 9.50 -12.49
C GLN A 114 -6.97 8.69 -11.96
N ALA A 115 -6.82 7.95 -10.85
CA ALA A 115 -7.91 7.20 -10.22
C ALA A 115 -8.55 7.96 -9.05
N HIS A 116 -9.87 7.84 -8.89
CA HIS A 116 -10.57 8.36 -7.69
C HIS A 116 -11.11 7.26 -6.78
N LYS A 117 -11.24 6.03 -7.28
CA LYS A 117 -11.65 4.87 -6.50
C LYS A 117 -10.88 3.63 -6.97
N ILE A 118 -10.40 2.85 -6.00
CA ILE A 118 -9.77 1.55 -6.22
C ILE A 118 -10.36 0.57 -5.21
N VAL A 119 -10.77 -0.60 -5.69
CA VAL A 119 -11.29 -1.71 -4.87
C VAL A 119 -10.55 -2.98 -5.26
N VAL A 120 -10.19 -3.78 -4.25
CA VAL A 120 -9.63 -5.13 -4.47
C VAL A 120 -10.79 -6.11 -4.64
N LYS A 121 -10.84 -6.82 -5.76
CA LYS A 121 -11.82 -7.89 -6.01
C LYS A 121 -11.32 -9.22 -5.43
N GLN A 122 -12.23 -10.19 -5.28
CA GLN A 122 -11.85 -11.54 -4.86
C GLN A 122 -11.37 -12.39 -6.05
N ASP A 123 -11.71 -11.99 -7.27
CA ASP A 123 -11.23 -12.62 -8.50
C ASP A 123 -9.70 -12.50 -8.60
N GLU A 124 -9.06 -13.56 -9.08
CA GLU A 124 -7.62 -13.67 -9.23
C GLU A 124 -7.23 -13.72 -10.70
N CYS A 125 -6.05 -13.20 -11.00
CA CYS A 125 -5.45 -13.25 -12.31
C CYS A 125 -5.00 -14.68 -12.62
N GLU A 126 -5.43 -15.24 -13.75
CA GLU A 126 -5.10 -16.60 -14.17
C GLU A 126 -3.59 -16.81 -14.41
N GLU A 127 -2.85 -15.74 -14.71
CA GLU A 127 -1.41 -15.84 -15.02
C GLU A 127 -0.51 -15.83 -13.77
N CYS A 128 -0.78 -14.93 -12.81
CA CYS A 128 0.10 -14.71 -11.66
C CYS A 128 -0.56 -14.92 -10.29
N GLY A 129 -1.85 -15.23 -10.25
CA GLY A 129 -2.61 -15.42 -9.00
C GLY A 129 -2.84 -14.16 -8.17
N SER A 130 -2.44 -12.98 -8.68
CA SER A 130 -2.71 -11.71 -8.01
C SER A 130 -4.20 -11.35 -8.09
N ARG A 131 -4.76 -10.74 -7.06
CA ARG A 131 -6.15 -10.28 -7.11
C ARG A 131 -6.34 -9.12 -8.05
N LEU A 132 -7.51 -9.07 -8.68
CA LEU A 132 -7.85 -7.99 -9.60
C LEU A 132 -8.18 -6.70 -8.85
N LEU A 133 -7.80 -5.57 -9.45
CA LEU A 133 -8.20 -4.25 -9.01
C LEU A 133 -9.33 -3.75 -9.90
N GLU A 134 -10.44 -3.35 -9.29
CA GLU A 134 -11.49 -2.55 -9.92
C GLU A 134 -11.16 -1.08 -9.70
N VAL A 135 -10.89 -0.38 -10.81
CA VAL A 135 -10.42 1.02 -10.79
C VAL A 135 -11.43 1.89 -11.51
N THR A 136 -11.88 2.95 -10.83
CA THR A 136 -12.66 4.02 -11.45
C THR A 136 -11.75 5.24 -11.63
N PHE A 137 -11.51 5.60 -12.89
CA PHE A 137 -10.69 6.73 -13.28
C PHE A 137 -11.46 8.05 -13.25
N ASN A 138 -10.72 9.14 -13.07
CA ASN A 138 -11.23 10.49 -13.18
C ASN A 138 -11.60 10.79 -14.63
N GLN A 139 -12.80 11.34 -14.87
CA GLN A 139 -13.30 11.62 -16.23
C GLN A 139 -12.34 12.45 -17.09
N LYS A 140 -11.63 13.41 -16.49
CA LYS A 140 -10.68 14.29 -17.21
C LYS A 140 -9.27 13.72 -17.38
N LYS A 141 -8.97 12.60 -16.73
CA LYS A 141 -7.61 12.02 -16.66
C LYS A 141 -7.59 10.52 -16.95
N SER A 142 -8.67 9.97 -17.50
CA SER A 142 -8.75 8.54 -17.79
C SER A 142 -7.64 8.14 -18.77
N PRO A 143 -6.83 7.13 -18.45
CA PRO A 143 -5.81 6.61 -19.34
C PRO A 143 -6.38 5.61 -20.36
N LEU A 144 -7.66 5.24 -20.23
CA LEU A 144 -8.28 4.21 -21.07
C LEU A 144 -8.61 4.76 -22.46
N LYS A 145 -8.05 4.12 -23.49
CA LYS A 145 -8.13 4.56 -24.90
C LYS A 145 -9.53 4.44 -25.51
N ASP A 146 -10.36 3.57 -24.96
CA ASP A 146 -11.73 3.33 -25.40
C ASP A 146 -12.74 4.35 -24.85
N GLY A 147 -12.29 5.31 -24.02
CA GLY A 147 -13.13 6.32 -23.40
C GLY A 147 -13.90 5.82 -22.17
N SER A 148 -13.72 4.56 -21.77
CA SER A 148 -14.29 4.03 -20.53
C SER A 148 -13.63 4.69 -19.30
N LEU A 149 -14.32 4.65 -18.17
CA LEU A 149 -13.82 5.16 -16.88
C LEU A 149 -13.58 4.04 -15.86
N GLU A 150 -13.95 2.81 -16.19
CA GLU A 150 -13.88 1.67 -15.29
C GLU A 150 -13.12 0.53 -15.96
N ARG A 151 -12.20 -0.08 -15.21
CA ARG A 151 -11.49 -1.28 -15.64
C ARG A 151 -11.27 -2.17 -14.42
N THR A 152 -11.55 -3.46 -14.57
CA THR A 152 -11.17 -4.48 -13.60
C THR A 152 -10.08 -5.33 -14.22
N ALA A 153 -8.87 -5.29 -13.67
CA ALA A 153 -7.73 -5.99 -14.25
C ALA A 153 -6.62 -6.26 -13.21
N CYS A 154 -5.68 -7.12 -13.60
CA CYS A 154 -4.50 -7.43 -12.78
C CYS A 154 -3.50 -6.28 -12.87
N VAL A 155 -3.05 -5.77 -11.74
CA VAL A 155 -2.07 -4.66 -11.69
C VAL A 155 -0.70 -5.01 -12.30
N VAL A 156 -0.38 -6.30 -12.38
CA VAL A 156 0.91 -6.82 -12.88
C VAL A 156 0.82 -7.22 -14.35
N CYS A 157 -0.18 -8.03 -14.72
CA CYS A 157 -0.29 -8.61 -16.06
C CYS A 157 -1.01 -7.72 -17.08
N ASP A 158 -1.90 -6.82 -16.64
CA ASP A 158 -2.58 -5.90 -17.56
C ASP A 158 -1.65 -4.75 -17.94
N ASP A 159 -1.29 -4.66 -19.22
CA ASP A 159 -0.33 -3.65 -19.71
C ASP A 159 -0.78 -2.21 -19.38
N ALA A 160 -2.08 -1.91 -19.50
CA ALA A 160 -2.59 -0.58 -19.22
C ALA A 160 -2.47 -0.20 -17.73
N PHE A 161 -2.60 -1.17 -16.82
CA PHE A 161 -2.37 -0.93 -15.40
C PHE A 161 -0.88 -0.91 -15.06
N ASN A 162 -0.10 -1.84 -15.60
CA ASN A 162 1.32 -1.99 -15.31
C ASN A 162 2.12 -0.72 -15.70
N GLU A 163 1.79 -0.11 -16.85
CA GLU A 163 2.43 1.15 -17.30
C GLU A 163 2.20 2.33 -16.33
N LEU A 164 1.18 2.26 -15.47
CA LEU A 164 0.78 3.32 -14.55
C LEU A 164 1.19 3.07 -13.10
N VAL A 165 1.96 2.01 -12.82
CA VAL A 165 2.47 1.73 -11.49
C VAL A 165 3.97 1.99 -11.35
N LEU A 166 4.39 2.32 -10.13
CA LEU A 166 5.79 2.50 -9.77
C LEU A 166 6.08 1.75 -8.48
N ALA A 167 6.93 0.73 -8.55
CA ALA A 167 7.28 -0.12 -7.41
C ALA A 167 8.69 0.17 -6.87
N GLY A 168 8.88 -0.03 -5.57
CA GLY A 168 10.18 0.13 -4.92
C GLY A 168 10.09 0.21 -3.40
N HIS A 169 11.23 0.35 -2.74
CA HIS A 169 11.28 0.56 -1.28
C HIS A 169 11.05 2.04 -0.92
N GLY A 170 10.39 2.35 0.20
CA GLY A 170 9.93 3.71 0.56
C GLY A 170 10.99 4.83 0.54
N GLN A 171 12.28 4.51 0.75
CA GLN A 171 13.39 5.47 0.62
C GLN A 171 13.83 5.72 -0.84
N ASN A 172 13.46 4.83 -1.77
CA ASN A 172 13.87 4.83 -3.18
C ASN A 172 12.95 5.68 -4.08
N PHE A 173 11.77 6.09 -3.61
CA PHE A 173 10.84 6.94 -4.38
C PHE A 173 11.19 8.43 -4.41
N ARG A 174 12.33 8.83 -3.82
CA ARG A 174 12.84 10.20 -3.98
C ARG A 174 13.20 10.42 -5.45
N LYS A 175 12.26 10.94 -6.25
CA LYS A 175 12.55 11.74 -7.45
C LYS A 175 13.69 12.67 -7.05
N GLY A 176 14.81 12.59 -7.74
CA GLY A 176 15.92 13.52 -7.55
C GLY A 176 15.34 14.93 -7.61
N LYS A 177 15.17 15.56 -6.45
CA LYS A 177 14.72 16.94 -6.37
C LYS A 177 15.89 17.73 -6.92
N GLY A 178 15.80 18.14 -8.18
CA GLY A 178 16.74 19.05 -8.80
C GLY A 178 16.86 20.28 -7.92
N LYS A 179 17.86 20.30 -7.04
CA LYS A 179 18.27 21.49 -6.30
C LYS A 179 19.25 22.21 -7.22
N GLY A 180 18.71 23.05 -8.09
CA GLY A 180 19.48 24.12 -8.68
C GLY A 180 19.89 25.09 -7.56
N LYS A 181 21.18 25.10 -7.22
CA LYS A 181 22.05 26.28 -7.00
C LYS A 181 23.33 25.85 -6.28
N GLY A 182 24.45 25.88 -7.00
CA GLY A 182 25.78 25.72 -6.43
C GLY A 182 26.85 25.57 -7.51
N LYS A 183 27.62 26.64 -7.73
CA LYS A 183 28.77 26.72 -8.66
C LYS A 183 29.87 25.70 -8.31
N LYS A 184 30.59 25.29 -9.37
CA LYS A 184 31.98 24.76 -9.41
C LYS A 184 32.28 23.46 -8.64
N GLY A 185 32.64 22.42 -9.40
CA GLY A 185 33.40 21.28 -8.89
C GLY A 185 33.56 20.15 -9.90
N LYS A 186 34.74 20.05 -10.51
CA LYS A 186 35.21 18.86 -11.26
C LYS A 186 35.06 17.61 -10.40
N GLY A 187 34.48 16.53 -10.94
CA GLY A 187 34.51 15.21 -10.30
C GLY A 187 33.75 14.14 -11.08
N LYS A 188 34.48 13.25 -11.76
CA LYS A 188 33.99 12.03 -12.40
C LYS A 188 33.25 11.16 -11.38
N GLY A 189 32.05 10.69 -11.72
CA GLY A 189 31.36 9.62 -11.01
C GLY A 189 30.10 9.19 -11.76
N LYS A 190 30.20 8.15 -12.59
CA LYS A 190 29.05 7.47 -13.21
C LYS A 190 28.20 6.81 -12.11
N GLY A 191 27.18 7.51 -11.63
CA GLY A 191 26.14 6.92 -10.78
C GLY A 191 25.15 6.13 -11.63
N LYS A 192 25.10 4.82 -11.42
CA LYS A 192 24.15 3.88 -12.05
C LYS A 192 22.72 4.43 -11.99
N ALA A 193 22.03 4.42 -13.14
CA ALA A 193 20.58 4.60 -13.19
C ALA A 193 19.92 3.58 -12.24
N LYS A 194 19.08 4.09 -11.33
CA LYS A 194 18.34 3.27 -10.38
C LYS A 194 17.33 2.42 -11.15
N LYS A 195 17.38 1.11 -10.95
CA LYS A 195 16.45 0.17 -11.57
C LYS A 195 15.07 0.40 -10.98
N ASN A 196 14.10 0.72 -11.83
CA ASN A 196 12.71 0.45 -11.53
C ASN A 196 12.62 -1.06 -11.27
N VAL A 197 12.08 -1.48 -10.14
CA VAL A 197 11.84 -2.91 -9.90
C VAL A 197 10.57 -3.21 -10.67
N ASP A 198 10.66 -4.14 -11.62
CA ASP A 198 9.48 -4.65 -12.31
C ASP A 198 8.55 -5.25 -11.24
N PRO A 199 7.27 -4.84 -11.18
CA PRO A 199 6.31 -5.49 -10.29
C PRO A 199 5.99 -6.94 -10.69
N ARG A 200 6.47 -7.43 -11.85
CA ARG A 200 6.43 -8.84 -12.27
C ARG A 200 7.38 -9.72 -11.46
#